data_AF-A0A7W8DLM4-F1
#
_entry.id   AF-A0A7W8DLM4-F1
#
_cell.length_a   1.000
_cell.length_b   1.000
_cell.length_c   1.000
_cell.angle_alpha   90.00
_cell.angle_beta   90.00
_cell.angle_gamma   90.00
#
_symmetry.space_group_name_H-M   'P 1'
#
loop_
_entity.id
_entity.type
_entity.pdbx_description
1 polymer ?
#
loop_
_entity_poly.entity_id
_entity_poly.type
_entity_poly.pdbx_seq_one_letter_code
_entity_poly.pdbx_strand_id
1 'polypeptide(L)'
;MPAGMDHPELGAIAFGVTKLVGYCVAAHLISKCYKKNPSQWFVIGMTRTIIGIAFGYPYVHMITPALGSPLFLLGLIPLRMIEWLLLIMLFYDRRLNNRRRALAVSITWMIWSFVLDIPAIAGWFVIGGFWIC
;
A
#
# COMPACT_ATOMS: atom_id res chain seq x y z
N MET A 1 -5.27 10.79 2.67
CA MET A 1 -6.16 11.91 3.06
C MET A 1 -5.60 12.54 4.32
N PRO A 2 -5.61 13.88 4.45
CA PRO A 2 -5.11 14.55 5.64
C PRO A 2 -6.10 14.45 6.80
N ALA A 3 -5.64 13.90 7.91
CA ALA A 3 -5.93 14.50 9.21
C ALA A 3 -4.58 15.04 9.72
N GLY A 4 -4.50 16.28 10.17
CA GLY A 4 -3.26 16.90 10.65
C GLY A 4 -3.44 18.41 10.74
N MET A 5 -3.13 19.00 11.89
CA MET A 5 -3.57 20.35 12.25
C MET A 5 -2.62 21.49 11.84
N ASP A 6 -1.35 21.21 11.52
CA ASP A 6 -0.36 22.28 11.24
C ASP A 6 0.08 22.37 9.77
N HIS A 7 0.40 21.25 9.10
CA HIS A 7 0.75 21.20 7.66
C HIS A 7 0.31 19.89 7.00
N PRO A 8 -0.98 19.74 6.67
CA PRO A 8 -1.51 18.50 6.12
C PRO A 8 -0.79 18.11 4.82
N GLU A 9 -0.63 19.01 3.86
CA GLU A 9 0.03 18.73 2.58
C GLU A 9 1.42 18.08 2.70
N LEU A 10 2.23 18.47 3.69
CA LEU A 10 3.59 17.93 3.88
C LEU A 10 3.57 16.49 4.39
N GLY A 11 2.65 16.17 5.31
CA GLY A 11 2.43 14.79 5.77
C GLY A 11 1.96 13.88 4.63
N ALA A 12 1.09 14.39 3.76
CA ALA A 12 0.63 13.69 2.55
C ALA A 12 1.79 13.28 1.65
N ILE A 13 2.63 14.26 1.34
CA ILE A 13 3.70 14.13 0.38
C ILE A 13 4.78 13.20 0.95
N ALA A 14 5.19 13.43 2.21
CA ALA A 14 6.17 12.58 2.88
C ALA A 14 5.71 11.11 2.94
N PHE A 15 4.44 10.88 3.28
CA PHE A 15 3.88 9.53 3.34
C PHE A 15 3.76 8.89 1.95
N GLY A 16 3.28 9.65 0.96
CA GLY A 16 3.17 9.21 -0.42
C GLY A 16 4.54 8.82 -1.01
N VAL A 17 5.57 9.63 -0.76
CA VAL A 17 6.96 9.35 -1.18
C VAL A 17 7.50 8.11 -0.47
N THR A 18 7.29 7.99 0.84
CA THR A 18 7.72 6.82 1.63
C THR A 18 7.10 5.53 1.07
N LYS A 19 5.79 5.55 0.79
CA LYS A 19 5.08 4.42 0.16
C LYS A 19 5.59 4.13 -1.24
N LEU A 20 5.76 5.15 -2.07
CA LEU A 20 6.25 4.99 -3.43
C LEU A 20 7.63 4.31 -3.44
N VAL A 21 8.57 4.80 -2.62
CA VAL A 21 9.90 4.21 -2.48
C VAL A 21 9.81 2.77 -1.97
N GLY A 22 9.03 2.53 -0.92
CA GLY A 22 8.82 1.20 -0.37
C GLY A 22 8.20 0.20 -1.36
N TYR A 23 7.27 0.64 -2.21
CA TYR A 23 6.66 -0.18 -3.26
C TYR A 23 7.59 -0.40 -4.45
N CYS A 24 8.42 0.58 -4.80
CA CYS A 24 9.48 0.40 -5.80
C CYS A 24 10.50 -0.65 -5.37
N VAL A 25 10.92 -0.64 -4.10
CA VAL A 25 11.79 -1.68 -3.51
C VAL A 25 11.10 -3.04 -3.54
N ALA A 26 9.82 -3.10 -3.14
CA ALA A 26 9.04 -4.33 -3.21
C ALA A 26 8.95 -4.88 -4.63
N ALA A 27 8.65 -4.03 -5.62
CA ALA A 27 8.58 -4.41 -7.02
C ALA A 27 9.93 -4.95 -7.55
N HIS A 28 11.03 -4.33 -7.15
CA HIS A 28 12.37 -4.81 -7.53
C HIS A 28 12.66 -6.22 -6.96
N LEU A 29 12.30 -6.46 -5.68
CA LEU A 29 12.49 -7.76 -5.03
C LEU A 29 11.57 -8.84 -5.61
N ILE A 30 10.30 -8.53 -5.87
CA ILE A 30 9.36 -9.44 -6.53
C ILE A 30 9.86 -9.80 -7.94
N SER A 31 10.36 -8.82 -8.70
CA SER A 31 10.92 -9.05 -10.03
C SER A 31 12.08 -10.03 -10.02
N LYS A 32 12.97 -9.94 -9.02
CA LYS A 32 14.03 -10.93 -8.80
C LYS A 32 13.46 -12.31 -8.47
N CYS A 33 12.47 -12.40 -7.57
CA CYS A 33 11.84 -13.67 -7.23
C CYS A 33 11.19 -14.34 -8.45
N TYR A 34 10.47 -13.58 -9.27
CA TYR A 34 9.79 -14.09 -10.48
C TYR A 34 10.71 -14.24 -11.70
N LYS A 35 12.01 -13.97 -11.57
CA LYS A 35 13.00 -13.97 -12.67
C LYS A 35 12.53 -13.15 -13.88
N LYS A 36 11.82 -12.05 -13.64
CA LYS A 36 11.36 -11.12 -14.68
C LYS A 36 12.29 -9.92 -14.74
N ASN A 37 12.28 -9.24 -15.89
CA ASN A 37 13.09 -8.05 -16.11
C ASN A 37 12.80 -7.00 -15.04
N PRO A 38 13.79 -6.63 -14.21
CA PRO A 38 13.59 -5.68 -13.13
C PRO A 38 13.40 -4.25 -13.63
N SER A 39 13.49 -3.96 -14.94
CA SER A 39 13.43 -2.60 -15.51
C SER A 39 12.09 -1.89 -15.30
N GLN A 40 10.99 -2.62 -15.05
CA GLN A 40 9.66 -2.04 -14.84
C GLN A 40 9.32 -1.77 -13.36
N TRP A 41 10.27 -1.95 -12.45
CA TRP A 41 10.10 -1.74 -11.00
C TRP A 41 9.43 -0.42 -10.63
N PHE A 42 9.81 0.68 -11.29
CA PHE A 42 9.23 2.01 -11.05
C PHE A 42 7.76 2.10 -11.49
N VAL A 43 7.43 1.57 -12.67
CA VAL A 43 6.04 1.55 -13.20
C VAL A 43 5.14 0.73 -12.29
N ILE A 44 5.66 -0.39 -11.77
CA ILE A 44 4.94 -1.26 -10.85
C ILE A 44 4.69 -0.54 -9.51
N GLY A 45 5.71 0.11 -8.95
CA GLY A 45 5.58 0.90 -7.73
C GLY A 45 4.58 2.06 -7.87
N MET A 46 4.67 2.82 -8.97
CA MET A 46 3.71 3.87 -9.33
C MET A 46 2.27 3.32 -9.44
N THR A 47 2.10 2.22 -10.15
CA THR A 47 0.78 1.57 -10.31
C THR A 47 0.21 1.15 -8.96
N ARG A 48 1.06 0.64 -8.05
CA ARG A 48 0.63 0.28 -6.69
C ARG A 48 0.12 1.48 -5.91
N THR A 49 0.82 2.60 -6.00
CA THR A 49 0.44 3.85 -5.32
C THR A 49 -0.88 4.38 -5.86
N ILE A 50 -1.07 4.37 -7.18
CA ILE A 50 -2.33 4.79 -7.83
C ILE A 50 -3.48 3.88 -7.40
N ILE A 51 -3.28 2.56 -7.41
CA ILE A 51 -4.27 1.58 -6.92
C ILE A 51 -4.60 1.88 -5.45
N GLY A 52 -3.59 2.09 -4.61
CA GLY A 52 -3.76 2.47 -3.20
C GLY A 52 -4.66 3.69 -3.05
N ILE A 53 -4.38 4.77 -3.77
CA ILE A 53 -5.19 5.99 -3.74
C ILE A 53 -6.63 5.70 -4.23
N ALA A 54 -6.77 4.94 -5.32
CA ALA A 54 -8.07 4.64 -5.93
C ALA A 54 -8.97 3.78 -5.05
N PHE A 55 -8.42 2.81 -4.30
CA PHE A 55 -9.19 1.98 -3.37
C PHE A 55 -9.29 2.60 -1.97
N GLY A 56 -8.26 3.33 -1.53
CA GLY A 56 -8.21 3.98 -0.23
C GLY A 56 -9.19 5.16 -0.11
N TYR A 57 -9.33 5.97 -1.15
CA TYR A 57 -10.27 7.12 -1.16
C TYR A 57 -11.73 6.72 -0.87
N PRO A 58 -12.35 5.79 -1.62
CA PRO A 58 -13.73 5.37 -1.35
C PRO A 58 -13.84 4.64 0.00
N TYR A 59 -12.84 3.84 0.39
CA TYR A 59 -12.84 3.11 1.65
C TYR A 59 -12.90 4.05 2.87
N VAL A 60 -12.06 5.11 2.87
CA VAL A 60 -12.09 6.13 3.92
C VAL A 60 -13.42 6.86 3.94
N HIS A 61 -13.98 7.18 2.78
CA HIS A 61 -15.24 7.91 2.74
C HIS A 61 -16.42 7.08 3.26
N MET A 62 -16.46 5.78 2.94
CA MET A 62 -17.48 4.83 3.42
C MET A 62 -17.37 4.56 4.93
N ILE A 63 -16.17 4.60 5.50
CA ILE A 63 -15.90 4.22 6.91
C ILE A 63 -15.51 5.45 7.75
N THR A 64 -15.87 6.65 7.27
CA THR A 64 -15.71 7.92 7.97
C THR A 64 -16.11 7.90 9.46
N PRO A 65 -17.24 7.27 9.87
CA PRO A 65 -17.60 7.24 11.30
C PRO A 65 -16.71 6.35 12.18
N ALA A 66 -15.82 5.52 11.61
CA ALA A 66 -14.89 4.67 12.35
C ALA A 66 -13.41 5.06 12.16
N LEU A 67 -13.14 6.26 11.61
CA LEU A 67 -11.81 6.86 11.55
C LEU A 67 -11.27 7.03 12.99
N GLY A 68 -10.35 6.15 13.39
CA GLY A 68 -9.77 6.10 14.74
C GLY A 68 -10.03 4.79 15.50
N SER A 69 -10.93 3.94 15.01
CA SER A 69 -11.11 2.59 15.57
C SER A 69 -10.06 1.62 15.02
N PRO A 70 -9.50 0.70 15.82
CA PRO A 70 -8.63 -0.36 15.30
C PRO A 70 -9.33 -1.26 14.27
N LEU A 71 -10.67 -1.29 14.25
CA LEU A 71 -11.47 -1.97 13.22
C LEU A 71 -11.21 -1.42 11.82
N PHE A 72 -10.85 -0.14 11.70
CA PHE A 72 -10.46 0.48 10.44
C PHE A 72 -9.21 -0.19 9.82
N LEU A 73 -8.21 -0.50 10.65
CA LEU A 73 -6.99 -1.18 10.19
C LEU A 73 -7.27 -2.62 9.77
N LEU A 74 -8.19 -3.29 10.44
CA LEU A 74 -8.59 -4.66 10.09
C LEU A 74 -9.27 -4.74 8.72
N GLY A 75 -10.11 -3.77 8.37
CA GLY A 75 -10.75 -3.75 7.06
C GLY A 75 -9.81 -3.35 5.90
N LEU A 76 -8.66 -2.74 6.18
CA LEU A 76 -7.61 -2.52 5.18
C LEU A 76 -6.88 -3.81 4.78
N ILE A 77 -6.87 -4.84 5.63
CA ILE A 77 -6.20 -6.13 5.36
C ILE A 77 -6.71 -6.77 4.06
N PRO A 78 -8.02 -7.05 3.89
CA PRO A 78 -8.53 -7.68 2.67
C PRO A 78 -8.32 -6.79 1.44
N LEU A 79 -8.47 -5.48 1.60
CA LEU A 79 -8.28 -4.51 0.52
C LEU A 79 -6.83 -4.57 0.01
N ARG A 80 -5.85 -4.51 0.90
CA ARG A 80 -4.43 -4.64 0.55
C ARG A 80 -4.06 -5.98 -0.05
N MET A 81 -4.65 -7.05 0.44
CA MET A 81 -4.43 -8.38 -0.12
C MET A 81 -4.91 -8.47 -1.57
N ILE A 82 -6.07 -7.86 -1.88
CA ILE A 82 -6.61 -7.77 -3.25
C ILE A 82 -5.71 -6.91 -4.13
N GLU A 83 -5.26 -5.75 -3.64
CA GLU A 83 -4.39 -4.84 -4.40
C GLU A 83 -3.06 -5.51 -4.80
N TRP A 84 -2.41 -6.21 -3.86
CA TRP A 84 -1.18 -6.95 -4.14
C TRP A 84 -1.42 -8.13 -5.08
N LEU A 85 -2.54 -8.84 -4.94
CA LEU A 85 -2.89 -9.93 -5.86
C LEU A 85 -3.13 -9.40 -7.28
N LEU A 86 -3.86 -8.29 -7.41
CA LEU A 86 -4.13 -7.62 -8.69
C LEU A 86 -2.82 -7.18 -9.37
N LEU A 87 -1.89 -6.63 -8.60
CA LEU A 87 -0.58 -6.22 -9.11
C LEU A 87 0.27 -7.42 -9.55
N ILE A 88 0.25 -8.54 -8.82
CA ILE A 88 0.89 -9.79 -9.22
C ILE A 88 0.28 -10.32 -10.52
N MET A 89 -1.04 -10.28 -10.66
CA MET A 89 -1.74 -10.69 -11.88
C MET A 89 -1.37 -9.82 -13.07
N LEU A 90 -1.30 -8.49 -12.90
CA LEU A 90 -1.05 -7.57 -14.01
C LEU A 90 0.38 -7.68 -14.56
N PHE A 91 1.38 -7.76 -13.68
CA PHE A 91 2.79 -7.64 -14.10
C PHE A 91 3.57 -8.97 -14.11
N TYR A 92 3.23 -9.91 -13.24
CA TYR A 92 4.04 -11.11 -13.04
C TYR A 92 3.38 -12.37 -13.61
N ASP A 93 2.16 -12.70 -13.17
CA ASP A 93 1.48 -13.95 -13.48
C ASP A 93 0.00 -13.74 -13.81
N ARG A 94 -0.28 -13.34 -15.06
CA ARG A 94 -1.63 -13.02 -15.55
C ARG A 94 -2.61 -14.18 -15.50
N ARG A 95 -2.13 -15.43 -15.58
CA ARG A 95 -2.96 -16.64 -15.51
C ARG A 95 -3.02 -17.24 -14.11
N LEU A 96 -2.34 -16.64 -13.12
CA LEU A 96 -2.19 -17.19 -11.78
C LEU A 96 -1.78 -18.67 -11.83
N ASN A 97 -0.82 -18.99 -12.70
CA ASN A 97 -0.39 -20.36 -12.92
C ASN A 97 0.10 -21.01 -11.62
N ASN A 98 0.60 -20.18 -10.69
CA ASN A 98 1.00 -20.61 -9.35
C ASN A 98 0.29 -19.82 -8.23
N ARG A 99 -1.01 -20.07 -8.04
CA ARG A 99 -1.86 -19.40 -7.02
C ARG A 99 -1.25 -19.35 -5.63
N ARG A 100 -0.66 -20.46 -5.15
CA ARG A 100 -0.03 -20.53 -3.81
C ARG A 100 1.12 -19.53 -3.69
N ARG A 101 1.94 -19.40 -4.73
CA ARG A 101 3.05 -18.44 -4.77
C ARG A 101 2.53 -17.01 -4.81
N ALA A 102 1.52 -16.73 -5.62
CA ALA A 102 0.88 -15.41 -5.70
C ALA A 102 0.29 -14.98 -4.34
N LEU A 103 -0.37 -15.90 -3.62
CA LEU A 103 -0.89 -15.64 -2.28
C LEU A 103 0.22 -15.40 -1.25
N ALA A 104 1.25 -16.25 -1.22
CA ALA A 104 2.37 -16.09 -0.30
C ALA A 104 3.11 -14.76 -0.50
N VAL A 105 3.33 -14.38 -1.76
CA VAL A 105 3.93 -13.10 -2.12
C VAL A 105 3.00 -11.95 -1.72
N SER A 106 1.70 -12.03 -2.02
CA SER A 106 0.72 -11.01 -1.63
C SER A 106 0.69 -10.78 -0.11
N ILE A 107 0.67 -11.84 0.69
CA ILE A 107 0.70 -11.75 2.16
C ILE A 107 2.01 -11.10 2.65
N THR A 108 3.15 -11.49 2.08
CA THR A 108 4.45 -10.93 2.46
C THR A 108 4.49 -9.42 2.23
N TRP A 109 4.02 -8.96 1.08
CA TRP A 109 4.05 -7.54 0.73
C TRP A 109 2.91 -6.73 1.34
N MET A 110 1.82 -7.39 1.72
CA MET A 110 0.80 -6.81 2.60
C MET A 110 1.41 -6.45 3.95
N ILE A 111 2.17 -7.36 4.58
CA ILE A 111 2.88 -7.07 5.85
C ILE A 111 3.86 -5.90 5.64
N TRP A 112 4.63 -5.91 4.56
CA TRP A 112 5.51 -4.78 4.22
C TRP A 112 4.76 -3.45 4.10
N SER A 113 3.56 -3.46 3.52
CA SER A 113 2.74 -2.26 3.40
C SER A 113 2.31 -1.72 4.77
N PHE A 114 1.99 -2.61 5.73
CA PHE A 114 1.68 -2.19 7.11
C PHE A 114 2.91 -1.64 7.83
N VAL A 115 4.10 -2.19 7.57
CA VAL A 115 5.36 -1.62 8.08
C VAL A 115 5.57 -0.20 7.54
N LEU A 116 5.28 0.03 6.26
CA LEU A 116 5.32 1.38 5.66
C LEU A 116 4.24 2.33 6.21
N ASP A 117 3.19 1.83 6.86
CA ASP A 117 2.21 2.68 7.56
C ASP A 117 2.67 3.08 8.96
N ILE A 118 3.67 2.43 9.55
CA ILE A 118 4.18 2.76 10.89
C ILE A 118 4.58 4.24 10.97
N PRO A 119 5.31 4.84 10.01
CA PRO A 119 5.59 6.28 10.03
C PRO A 119 4.34 7.17 10.02
N ALA A 120 3.26 6.76 9.33
CA ALA A 120 1.99 7.50 9.38
C ALA A 120 1.27 7.35 10.72
N ILE A 121 1.32 6.17 11.33
CA ILE A 121 0.77 5.92 12.68
C ILE A 121 1.62 6.62 13.75
N ALA A 122 2.94 6.67 13.60
CA ALA A 122 3.82 7.42 14.48
C ALA A 122 3.58 8.94 14.31
N GLY A 123 3.39 9.42 13.08
CA GLY A 123 2.95 10.79 12.78
C GLY A 123 1.62 11.13 13.44
N TRP A 124 0.69 10.17 13.54
CA TRP A 124 -0.55 10.31 14.31
C TRP A 124 -0.29 10.57 15.79
N PHE A 125 0.60 9.80 16.43
CA PHE A 125 0.92 9.99 17.84
C PHE A 125 1.70 11.27 18.15
N VAL A 126 2.49 11.76 17.21
CA VAL A 126 3.36 12.95 17.42
C VAL A 126 2.69 14.26 17.01
N ILE A 127 1.81 14.25 16.00
CA ILE A 127 1.27 15.46 15.34
C ILE A 127 -0.28 15.44 15.25
N GLY A 128 -0.94 14.38 15.75
CA GLY A 128 -2.40 14.27 15.76
C GLY A 128 -3.02 14.01 14.38
N GLY A 129 -2.22 13.54 13.42
CA GLY A 129 -2.62 13.44 12.02
C GLY A 129 -2.50 12.07 11.36
N PHE A 130 -3.54 11.63 10.64
CA PHE A 130 -3.62 10.31 10.00
C PHE A 130 -3.42 10.43 8.49
N TRP A 131 -2.58 9.56 7.93
CA TRP A 131 -2.30 9.50 6.50
C TRP A 131 -2.48 8.07 6.00
N ILE A 132 -3.43 7.91 5.10
CA ILE A 132 -3.76 6.61 4.52
C ILE A 132 -3.69 6.74 3.01
N CYS A 133 -3.06 5.74 2.41
CA CYS A 133 -3.17 5.35 1.01
C CYS A 133 -3.58 3.89 1.02
#